data_AF-A0A3D3WWY3-F1
#
_entry.id   AF-A0A3D3WWY3-F1
#
_cell.length_a   1.000
_cell.length_b   1.000
_cell.length_c   1.000
_cell.angle_alpha   90.00
_cell.angle_beta   90.00
_cell.angle_gamma   90.00
#
_symmetry.space_group_name_H-M   'P 1'
#
loop_
_entity.id
_entity.type
_entity.pdbx_description
1 polymer ?
#
loop_
_entity_poly.entity_id
_entity_poly.type
_entity_poly.pdbx_seq_one_letter_code
_entity_poly.pdbx_strand_id
1 'polypeptide(L)'
;MASAETDIDTETPGQSRPVKLVVIGALLGAVGFNLWLLFPEGLGGGLAPNDSLFHRQLIGAAVDAIKNGSDFTDPWQGTMSLGFPVFHHYQHLSHIPLAFIHVITLEAVSVIDLIRWTTYILLCLFPLSIFWSLRRFGFDPLTSAMGGLLAPLIGNDFQLWGGFGYDNYTFGGFGLYAQLSGMVLFPAALAVGYETVRTGQRFFWSTLLLSATLMTHLTFGYIAFLTLGVLALIPKSQITFDKSY
;
A
#
# COMPACT_ATOMS: atom_id res chain seq x y z
N MET A 1 1.24 -64.11 15.89
CA MET A 1 2.15 -63.03 16.32
C MET A 1 1.86 -61.83 15.43
N ALA A 2 1.07 -60.91 15.97
CA ALA A 2 0.66 -59.68 15.30
C ALA A 2 1.63 -58.57 15.69
N SER A 3 1.99 -57.72 14.73
CA SER A 3 2.35 -56.30 14.87
C SER A 3 3.10 -55.88 13.60
N ALA A 4 2.34 -55.59 12.53
CA ALA A 4 2.85 -54.71 11.48
C ALA A 4 2.49 -53.29 11.91
N GLU A 5 3.51 -52.47 12.12
CA GLU A 5 3.42 -51.07 12.49
C GLU A 5 2.40 -50.33 11.61
N THR A 6 1.49 -49.66 12.30
CA THR A 6 0.64 -48.61 11.75
C THR A 6 1.50 -47.54 11.11
N ASP A 7 1.35 -47.41 9.79
CA ASP A 7 1.84 -46.30 8.99
C ASP A 7 1.28 -45.00 9.58
N ILE A 8 2.14 -44.26 10.28
CA ILE A 8 1.78 -42.97 10.89
C ILE A 8 1.68 -41.97 9.76
N ASP A 9 0.47 -41.41 9.62
CA ASP A 9 0.09 -40.25 8.84
C ASP A 9 1.28 -39.40 8.37
N THR A 10 1.55 -39.47 7.07
CA THR A 10 2.38 -38.48 6.37
C THR A 10 1.59 -37.18 6.22
N GLU A 11 1.37 -36.48 7.34
CA GLU A 11 1.00 -35.07 7.30
C GLU A 11 2.16 -34.32 6.65
N THR A 12 1.88 -33.76 5.48
CA THR A 12 2.67 -32.70 4.85
C THR A 12 2.96 -31.62 5.91
N PRO A 13 4.14 -30.97 5.97
CA PRO A 13 4.44 -29.96 7.00
C PRO A 13 3.63 -28.67 6.74
N GLY A 14 2.33 -28.74 7.00
CA GLY A 14 1.45 -27.60 7.12
C GLY A 14 1.62 -27.08 8.54
N GLN A 15 1.97 -25.80 8.68
CA GLN A 15 2.14 -25.13 9.97
C GLN A 15 1.16 -25.62 11.03
N SER A 16 1.68 -25.88 12.23
CA SER A 16 0.89 -26.37 13.35
C SER A 16 -0.34 -25.48 13.56
N ARG A 17 -1.50 -26.10 13.81
CA ARG A 17 -2.78 -25.43 14.08
C ARG A 17 -2.66 -24.19 15.00
N PRO A 18 -1.88 -24.21 16.11
CA PRO A 18 -1.71 -23.01 16.94
C PRO A 18 -1.02 -21.84 16.21
N VAL A 19 0.00 -22.08 15.38
CA VAL A 19 0.70 -21.02 14.64
C VAL A 19 -0.25 -20.33 13.67
N LYS A 20 -1.08 -21.10 12.96
CA LYS A 20 -2.11 -20.53 12.06
C LYS A 20 -3.08 -19.62 12.80
N LEU A 21 -3.53 -20.01 14.00
CA LEU A 21 -4.42 -19.18 14.82
C LEU A 21 -3.74 -17.90 15.30
N VAL A 22 -2.47 -17.97 15.69
CA VAL A 22 -1.69 -16.78 16.08
C VAL A 22 -1.52 -15.82 14.90
N VAL A 23 -1.20 -16.33 13.71
CA VAL A 23 -1.08 -15.52 12.48
C VAL A 23 -2.39 -14.80 12.17
N ILE A 24 -3.51 -15.53 12.15
CA ILE A 24 -4.83 -14.94 11.88
C ILE A 24 -5.18 -13.92 12.96
N GLY A 25 -5.00 -14.27 14.24
CA GLY A 25 -5.28 -13.39 15.37
C GLY A 25 -4.46 -12.10 15.34
N ALA A 26 -3.18 -12.17 14.99
CA ALA A 26 -2.31 -11.00 14.87
C ALA A 26 -2.77 -10.06 13.75
N LEU A 27 -3.12 -10.61 12.57
CA LEU A 27 -3.59 -9.80 11.44
C LEU A 27 -4.97 -9.20 11.70
N LEU A 28 -5.91 -9.99 12.24
CA LEU A 28 -7.23 -9.49 12.64
C LEU A 28 -7.12 -8.45 13.75
N GLY A 29 -6.20 -8.65 14.70
CA GLY A 29 -5.90 -7.69 15.75
C GLY A 29 -5.38 -6.37 15.17
N ALA A 30 -4.40 -6.41 14.27
CA ALA A 30 -3.84 -5.22 13.64
C ALA A 30 -4.88 -4.45 12.81
N VAL A 31 -5.56 -5.15 11.90
CA VAL A 31 -6.59 -4.54 11.03
C VAL A 31 -7.78 -4.08 11.85
N GLY A 32 -8.26 -4.91 12.78
CA GLY A 32 -9.41 -4.59 13.64
C GLY A 32 -9.14 -3.43 14.60
N PHE A 33 -7.93 -3.35 15.15
CA PHE A 33 -7.51 -2.21 15.95
C PHE A 33 -7.49 -0.92 15.12
N ASN A 34 -6.93 -0.95 13.91
CA ASN A 34 -6.91 0.21 13.02
C ASN A 34 -8.32 0.63 12.60
N LEU A 35 -9.17 -0.35 12.25
CA LEU A 35 -10.58 -0.09 11.93
C LEU A 35 -11.27 0.61 13.09
N TRP A 36 -11.09 0.13 14.32
CA TRP A 36 -11.74 0.73 15.49
C TRP A 36 -11.18 2.13 15.83
N LEU A 37 -9.85 2.26 15.90
CA LEU A 37 -9.17 3.50 16.29
C LEU A 37 -9.42 4.63 15.29
N LEU A 38 -9.35 4.33 14.00
CA LEU A 38 -9.41 5.32 12.93
C LEU A 38 -10.83 5.53 12.38
N PHE A 39 -11.83 4.77 12.86
CA PHE A 39 -13.22 4.90 12.41
C PHE A 39 -13.76 6.35 12.43
N PRO A 40 -13.47 7.17 13.47
CA PRO A 40 -13.93 8.55 13.50
C PRO A 40 -13.49 9.40 12.31
N GLU A 41 -12.33 9.09 11.71
CA GLU A 41 -11.80 9.79 10.52
C GLU A 41 -12.70 9.63 9.29
N GLY A 42 -13.46 8.52 9.21
CA GLY A 42 -14.42 8.26 8.13
C GLY A 42 -15.77 8.94 8.31
N LEU A 43 -16.11 9.40 9.52
CA LEU A 43 -17.43 9.95 9.86
C LEU A 43 -17.48 11.49 9.92
N GLY A 44 -16.32 12.15 9.94
CA GLY A 44 -16.23 13.59 10.12
C GLY A 44 -16.71 14.38 8.88
N GLY A 45 -17.52 15.42 9.10
CA GLY A 45 -17.93 16.35 8.03
C GLY A 45 -16.92 17.47 7.73
N GLY A 46 -15.96 17.72 8.64
CA GLY A 46 -15.03 18.85 8.56
C GLY A 46 -13.95 18.69 7.49
N LEU A 47 -13.63 19.77 6.78
CA LEU A 47 -12.56 19.79 5.78
C LEU A 47 -11.20 19.92 6.49
N ALA A 48 -10.30 18.96 6.31
CA ALA A 48 -8.98 19.04 6.92
C ALA A 48 -8.17 20.19 6.29
N PRO A 49 -7.58 21.11 7.10
CA PRO A 49 -6.80 22.24 6.61
C PRO A 49 -5.37 21.79 6.24
N ASN A 50 -5.25 20.75 5.42
CA ASN A 50 -3.99 20.11 5.05
C ASN A 50 -3.97 19.73 3.56
N ASP A 51 -3.00 18.92 3.11
CA ASP A 51 -2.83 18.58 1.69
C ASP A 51 -4.02 17.81 1.09
N SER A 52 -4.98 17.34 1.90
CA SER A 52 -6.25 16.80 1.41
C SER A 52 -6.99 17.79 0.50
N LEU A 53 -6.87 19.09 0.76
CA LEU A 53 -7.42 20.14 -0.09
C LEU A 53 -6.78 20.16 -1.47
N PHE A 54 -5.45 20.02 -1.52
CA PHE A 54 -4.70 19.91 -2.76
C PHE A 54 -5.14 18.67 -3.54
N HIS A 55 -5.20 17.51 -2.88
CA HIS A 55 -5.65 16.26 -3.52
C HIS A 55 -7.09 16.32 -4.03
N ARG A 56 -8.00 17.00 -3.32
CA ARG A 56 -9.38 17.24 -3.78
C ARG A 56 -9.40 18.01 -5.10
N GLN A 57 -8.58 19.05 -5.25
CA GLN A 57 -8.52 19.84 -6.48
C GLN A 57 -7.98 19.03 -7.67
N LEU A 58 -7.02 18.12 -7.42
CA LEU A 58 -6.49 17.25 -8.46
C LEU A 58 -7.52 16.23 -8.97
N ILE A 59 -8.27 15.62 -8.04
CA ILE A 59 -9.37 14.72 -8.39
C ILE A 59 -10.46 15.49 -9.13
N GLY A 60 -10.80 16.70 -8.68
CA GLY A 60 -11.75 17.57 -9.37
C GLY A 60 -11.36 17.86 -10.82
N ALA A 61 -10.09 18.22 -11.07
CA ALA A 61 -9.59 18.46 -12.41
C ALA A 61 -9.68 17.20 -13.30
N ALA A 62 -9.39 16.03 -12.75
CA ALA A 62 -9.55 14.76 -13.46
C ALA A 62 -11.04 14.44 -13.74
N VAL A 63 -11.95 14.70 -12.80
CA VAL A 63 -13.40 14.54 -12.97
C VAL A 63 -13.90 15.43 -14.11
N ASP A 64 -13.50 16.70 -14.12
CA ASP A 64 -13.89 17.63 -15.18
C ASP A 64 -13.34 17.18 -16.54
N ALA A 65 -12.10 16.70 -16.59
CA ALA A 65 -11.52 16.16 -17.81
C ALA A 65 -12.26 14.93 -18.33
N ILE A 66 -12.62 13.98 -17.44
CA ILE A 66 -13.44 12.81 -17.79
C ILE A 66 -14.78 13.24 -18.38
N LYS A 67 -15.50 14.14 -17.70
CA LYS A 67 -16.83 14.60 -18.14
C LYS A 67 -16.80 15.34 -19.47
N ASN A 68 -15.70 16.04 -19.75
CA ASN A 68 -15.52 16.80 -20.98
C ASN A 68 -14.82 16.02 -22.11
N GLY A 69 -14.49 14.73 -21.89
CA GLY A 69 -13.78 13.91 -22.87
C GLY A 69 -12.34 14.37 -23.17
N SER A 70 -11.73 15.09 -22.22
CA SER A 70 -10.33 15.54 -22.29
C SER A 70 -9.39 14.51 -21.63
N ASP A 71 -8.08 14.72 -21.75
CA ASP A 71 -7.09 13.85 -21.09
C ASP A 71 -7.19 14.00 -19.56
N PHE A 72 -7.66 12.95 -18.90
CA PHE A 72 -7.81 12.89 -17.45
C PHE A 72 -6.53 12.53 -16.72
N THR A 73 -5.49 12.09 -17.43
CA THR A 73 -4.18 11.75 -16.85
C THR A 73 -3.23 12.95 -16.78
N ASP A 74 -3.51 14.01 -17.54
CA ASP A 74 -2.77 15.29 -17.48
C ASP A 74 -3.69 16.51 -17.66
N PRO A 75 -4.69 16.73 -16.77
CA PRO A 75 -5.61 17.86 -16.88
C PRO A 75 -4.95 19.17 -16.43
N TRP A 76 -5.32 20.26 -17.09
CA TRP A 76 -4.96 21.61 -16.65
C TRP A 76 -5.69 21.97 -15.36
N GLN A 77 -4.95 22.29 -14.29
CA GLN A 77 -5.53 22.77 -13.05
C GLN A 77 -5.59 24.31 -13.09
N GLY A 78 -6.78 24.89 -13.26
CA GLY A 78 -6.95 26.35 -13.43
C GLY A 78 -7.14 27.18 -12.14
N THR A 79 -7.40 26.56 -10.99
CA THR A 79 -7.65 27.23 -9.70
C THR A 79 -6.38 27.41 -8.85
N MET A 80 -5.26 26.80 -9.24
CA MET A 80 -3.97 26.94 -8.55
C MET A 80 -3.08 27.98 -9.24
N SER A 81 -2.80 29.09 -8.56
CA SER A 81 -2.00 30.20 -9.10
C SER A 81 -2.58 30.74 -10.43
N LEU A 82 -1.77 30.85 -11.49
CA LEU A 82 -2.20 31.22 -12.85
C LEU A 82 -2.66 30.00 -13.69
N GLY A 83 -2.81 28.86 -13.02
CA GLY A 83 -3.02 27.55 -13.60
C GLY A 83 -1.71 26.78 -13.79
N PHE A 84 -1.77 25.45 -13.59
CA PHE A 84 -0.60 24.58 -13.63
C PHE A 84 -0.96 23.14 -14.06
N PRO A 85 -0.14 22.48 -14.89
CA PRO A 85 -0.34 21.08 -15.27
C PRO A 85 0.22 20.17 -14.17
N VAL A 86 -0.52 20.04 -13.06
CA VAL A 86 -0.01 19.37 -11.85
C VAL A 86 0.39 17.92 -12.12
N PHE A 87 -0.43 17.15 -12.84
CA PHE A 87 -0.16 15.73 -13.10
C PHE A 87 1.04 15.47 -14.02
N HIS A 88 1.47 16.47 -14.79
CA HIS A 88 2.74 16.43 -15.51
C HIS A 88 3.96 16.34 -14.58
N HIS A 89 3.85 16.91 -13.38
CA HIS A 89 4.95 17.01 -12.41
C HIS A 89 4.70 16.26 -11.10
N TYR A 90 3.48 15.77 -10.88
CA TYR A 90 3.03 15.12 -9.66
C TYR A 90 2.38 13.77 -9.96
N GLN A 91 2.48 12.86 -9.01
CA GLN A 91 1.97 11.50 -9.14
C GLN A 91 0.43 11.48 -9.14
N HIS A 92 -0.17 10.97 -10.22
CA HIS A 92 -1.63 11.04 -10.43
C HIS A 92 -2.37 9.73 -10.14
N LEU A 93 -1.67 8.59 -10.00
CA LEU A 93 -2.33 7.28 -9.94
C LEU A 93 -3.24 7.12 -8.72
N SER A 94 -2.98 7.83 -7.61
CA SER A 94 -3.86 7.81 -6.43
C SER A 94 -5.19 8.54 -6.67
N HIS A 95 -5.22 9.52 -7.59
CA HIS A 95 -6.35 10.41 -7.81
C HIS A 95 -7.30 9.87 -8.89
N ILE A 96 -6.76 9.28 -9.95
CA ILE A 96 -7.54 8.81 -11.10
C ILE A 96 -8.63 7.79 -10.71
N PRO A 97 -8.38 6.76 -9.89
CA PRO A 97 -9.41 5.82 -9.47
C PRO A 97 -10.56 6.52 -8.72
N LEU A 98 -10.25 7.53 -7.89
CA LEU A 98 -11.27 8.30 -7.19
C LEU A 98 -12.10 9.17 -8.13
N ALA A 99 -11.47 9.76 -9.15
CA ALA A 99 -12.20 10.51 -10.18
C ALA A 99 -13.19 9.60 -10.93
N PHE A 100 -12.76 8.40 -11.31
CA PHE A 100 -13.64 7.41 -11.92
C PHE A 100 -14.78 7.02 -11.00
N ILE A 101 -14.50 6.66 -9.74
CA ILE A 101 -15.54 6.29 -8.76
C ILE A 101 -16.55 7.43 -8.60
N HIS A 102 -16.08 8.68 -8.50
CA HIS A 102 -16.96 9.84 -8.39
C HIS A 102 -17.88 9.99 -9.62
N VAL A 103 -17.36 9.84 -10.84
CA VAL A 103 -18.15 9.94 -12.07
C VAL A 103 -19.14 8.78 -12.23
N ILE A 104 -18.70 7.52 -12.03
CA ILE A 104 -19.57 6.34 -12.21
C ILE A 104 -20.67 6.25 -11.14
N THR A 105 -20.43 6.81 -9.96
CA THR A 105 -21.46 6.94 -8.91
C THR A 105 -22.39 8.12 -9.14
N LEU A 106 -22.28 8.79 -10.30
CA LEU A 106 -23.05 9.99 -10.65
C LEU A 106 -22.93 11.08 -9.58
N GLU A 107 -21.71 11.22 -9.04
CA GLU A 107 -21.35 12.20 -8.01
C GLU A 107 -22.11 12.02 -6.68
N ALA A 108 -22.76 10.86 -6.47
CA ALA A 108 -23.49 10.56 -5.24
C ALA A 108 -22.60 10.51 -3.98
N VAL A 109 -21.31 10.21 -4.15
CA VAL A 109 -20.31 10.27 -3.08
C VAL A 109 -19.36 11.42 -3.36
N SER A 110 -19.18 12.33 -2.41
CA SER A 110 -18.31 13.48 -2.60
C SER A 110 -16.83 13.08 -2.73
N VAL A 111 -16.05 13.85 -3.49
CA VAL A 111 -14.59 13.62 -3.63
C VAL A 111 -13.88 13.58 -2.28
N ILE A 112 -14.28 14.43 -1.34
CA ILE A 112 -13.62 14.47 -0.03
C ILE A 112 -13.92 13.21 0.78
N ASP A 113 -15.14 12.67 0.70
CA ASP A 113 -15.48 11.41 1.36
C ASP A 113 -14.72 10.24 0.74
N LEU A 114 -14.55 10.24 -0.59
CA LEU A 114 -13.71 9.26 -1.26
C LEU A 114 -12.26 9.30 -0.76
N ILE A 115 -11.66 10.47 -0.59
CA ILE A 115 -10.31 10.62 -0.02
C ILE A 115 -10.28 10.10 1.43
N ARG A 116 -11.25 10.48 2.27
CA ARG A 116 -11.31 10.03 3.68
C ARG A 116 -11.43 8.51 3.79
N TRP A 117 -12.42 7.93 3.10
CA TRP A 117 -12.66 6.49 3.15
C TRP A 117 -11.49 5.70 2.57
N THR A 118 -10.88 6.16 1.48
CA THR A 118 -9.68 5.48 0.96
C THR A 118 -8.48 5.62 1.89
N THR A 119 -8.24 6.79 2.49
CA THR A 119 -7.21 6.97 3.51
C THR A 119 -7.41 6.01 4.68
N TYR A 120 -8.62 5.96 5.22
CA TYR A 120 -9.01 5.04 6.29
C TYR A 120 -8.76 3.57 5.90
N ILE A 121 -9.25 3.14 4.74
CA ILE A 121 -9.10 1.76 4.26
C ILE A 121 -7.62 1.41 4.07
N LEU A 122 -6.81 2.29 3.47
CA LEU A 122 -5.40 2.04 3.23
C LEU A 122 -4.62 1.88 4.54
N LEU A 123 -4.88 2.72 5.54
CA LEU A 123 -4.29 2.60 6.88
C LEU A 123 -4.70 1.29 7.57
N CYS A 124 -5.96 0.90 7.45
CA CYS A 124 -6.46 -0.33 8.05
C CYS A 124 -5.88 -1.59 7.39
N LEU A 125 -5.66 -1.56 6.07
CA LEU A 125 -5.18 -2.72 5.30
C LEU A 125 -3.66 -2.75 5.11
N PHE A 126 -2.94 -1.70 5.50
CA PHE A 126 -1.48 -1.67 5.45
C PHE A 126 -0.78 -2.89 6.08
N PRO A 127 -1.20 -3.41 7.26
CA PRO A 127 -0.67 -4.66 7.83
C PRO A 127 -0.65 -5.83 6.84
N LEU A 128 -1.69 -5.94 6.00
CA LEU A 128 -1.84 -7.04 5.05
C LEU A 128 -0.86 -6.91 3.88
N SER A 129 -0.58 -5.68 3.43
CA SER A 129 0.44 -5.43 2.41
C SER A 129 1.82 -5.90 2.89
N ILE A 130 2.17 -5.56 4.13
CA ILE A 130 3.44 -5.98 4.75
C ILE A 130 3.50 -7.49 4.91
N PHE A 131 2.47 -8.09 5.50
CA PHE A 131 2.37 -9.54 5.64
C PHE A 131 2.57 -10.25 4.30
N TRP A 132 1.81 -9.86 3.28
CA TRP A 132 1.87 -10.46 1.96
C TRP A 132 3.27 -10.33 1.35
N SER A 133 3.89 -9.16 1.48
CA SER A 133 5.21 -8.89 0.94
C SER A 133 6.30 -9.69 1.64
N LEU A 134 6.28 -9.79 2.97
CA LEU A 134 7.21 -10.63 3.73
C LEU A 134 7.07 -12.12 3.38
N ARG A 135 5.83 -12.59 3.13
CA ARG A 135 5.60 -13.95 2.63
C ARG A 135 6.25 -14.19 1.27
N ARG A 136 6.24 -13.19 0.39
CA ARG A 136 6.89 -13.24 -0.94
C ARG A 136 8.41 -13.18 -0.85
N PHE A 137 8.96 -12.45 0.13
CA PHE A 137 10.40 -12.48 0.43
C PHE A 137 10.89 -13.83 0.95
N GLY A 138 9.98 -14.67 1.48
CA GLY A 138 10.28 -16.02 1.95
C GLY A 138 10.30 -16.18 3.47
N PHE A 139 9.99 -15.12 4.23
CA PHE A 139 9.83 -15.21 5.69
C PHE A 139 8.68 -16.12 6.04
N ASP A 140 8.79 -16.89 7.13
CA ASP A 140 7.71 -17.74 7.59
C ASP A 140 6.45 -16.92 7.96
N PRO A 141 5.26 -17.56 7.98
CA PRO A 141 4.02 -16.86 8.29
C PRO A 141 3.96 -16.15 9.64
N LEU A 142 4.60 -16.67 10.69
CA LEU A 142 4.59 -16.02 11.99
C LEU A 142 5.41 -14.73 11.95
N THR A 143 6.64 -14.79 11.40
CA THR A 143 7.48 -13.60 11.21
C THR A 143 6.79 -12.56 10.34
N SER A 144 6.14 -12.99 9.27
CA SER A 144 5.39 -12.11 8.37
C SER A 144 4.21 -11.43 9.09
N ALA A 145 3.50 -12.16 9.96
CA ALA A 145 2.36 -11.64 10.70
C ALA A 145 2.79 -10.63 11.77
N MET A 146 3.89 -10.90 12.46
CA MET A 146 4.49 -9.94 13.40
C MET A 146 4.97 -8.68 12.68
N GLY A 147 5.55 -8.82 11.48
CA GLY A 147 5.90 -7.66 10.64
C GLY A 147 4.67 -6.82 10.29
N GLY A 148 3.57 -7.45 9.87
CA GLY A 148 2.31 -6.75 9.59
C GLY A 148 1.70 -6.08 10.84
N LEU A 149 1.80 -6.72 12.00
CA LEU A 149 1.33 -6.18 13.28
C LEU A 149 2.13 -4.95 13.73
N LEU A 150 3.46 -4.98 13.57
CA LEU A 150 4.35 -3.92 14.02
C LEU A 150 4.47 -2.76 13.03
N ALA A 151 4.30 -2.99 11.72
CA ALA A 151 4.53 -1.97 10.70
C ALA A 151 3.71 -0.68 10.88
N PRO A 152 2.42 -0.71 11.25
CA PRO A 152 1.65 0.51 11.52
C PRO A 152 2.13 1.28 12.76
N LEU A 153 2.89 0.64 13.65
CA LEU A 153 3.46 1.25 14.85
C LEU A 153 4.82 1.93 14.58
N ILE A 154 5.36 1.79 13.37
CA ILE A 154 6.59 2.46 12.96
C ILE A 154 6.24 3.93 12.65
N GLY A 155 6.02 4.70 13.72
CA GLY A 155 5.85 6.15 13.66
C GLY A 155 7.21 6.83 13.78
N ASN A 156 7.66 7.46 12.71
CA ASN A 156 8.65 8.51 12.85
C ASN A 156 7.96 9.82 12.50
N ASP A 157 7.33 10.42 13.50
CA ASP A 157 6.76 11.74 13.39
C ASP A 157 7.88 12.74 13.63
N PHE A 158 8.65 13.03 12.58
CA PHE A 158 9.43 14.25 12.58
C PHE A 158 8.39 15.37 12.58
N GLN A 159 8.07 15.89 13.77
CA GLN A 159 7.00 16.86 14.06
C GLN A 159 7.01 18.13 13.17
N LEU A 160 8.02 18.30 12.30
CA LEU A 160 8.20 19.40 11.36
C LEU A 160 8.19 19.00 9.87
N TRP A 161 8.33 17.72 9.51
CA TRP A 161 8.61 17.28 8.13
C TRP A 161 7.78 16.08 7.64
N GLY A 162 6.82 15.60 8.44
CA GLY A 162 6.01 14.43 8.11
C GLY A 162 6.60 13.11 8.61
N GLY A 163 5.99 12.00 8.21
CA GLY A 163 6.29 10.69 8.77
C GLY A 163 5.40 9.55 8.29
N PHE A 164 5.57 8.39 8.92
CA PHE A 164 4.76 7.19 8.69
C PHE A 164 3.69 6.94 9.77
N GLY A 165 3.67 7.75 10.83
CA GLY A 165 2.64 7.67 11.87
C GLY A 165 1.26 8.09 11.34
N TYR A 166 0.20 7.61 12.00
CA TYR A 166 -1.19 7.89 11.62
C TYR A 166 -1.48 9.38 11.50
N ASP A 167 -0.90 10.16 12.40
CA ASP A 167 -1.04 11.60 12.50
C ASP A 167 -0.79 12.29 11.16
N ASN A 168 0.14 11.79 10.33
CA ASN A 168 0.47 12.38 9.03
C ASN A 168 -0.64 12.24 7.96
N TYR A 169 -1.61 11.35 8.21
CA TYR A 169 -2.64 10.99 7.25
C TYR A 169 -4.06 11.34 7.75
N THR A 170 -4.26 11.45 9.06
CA THR A 170 -5.54 11.81 9.67
C THR A 170 -5.83 13.31 9.59
N PHE A 171 -7.05 13.70 9.96
CA PHE A 171 -7.55 15.06 9.90
C PHE A 171 -6.60 16.11 10.50
N GLY A 172 -5.92 15.75 11.59
CA GLY A 172 -5.07 16.66 12.36
C GLY A 172 -3.65 16.89 11.81
N GLY A 173 -3.17 16.10 10.84
CA GLY A 173 -1.81 16.27 10.32
C GLY A 173 -1.75 16.70 8.87
N PHE A 174 -0.78 16.20 8.13
CA PHE A 174 -0.36 16.78 6.85
C PHE A 174 -1.20 16.37 5.64
N GLY A 175 -1.93 15.25 5.72
CA GLY A 175 -2.77 14.79 4.61
C GLY A 175 -1.97 14.17 3.46
N LEU A 176 -0.90 13.42 3.78
CA LEU A 176 0.06 12.84 2.82
C LEU A 176 -0.55 11.66 2.01
N TYR A 177 -1.58 11.92 1.23
CA TYR A 177 -2.41 10.89 0.58
C TYR A 177 -1.65 10.05 -0.47
N ALA A 178 -0.88 10.70 -1.33
CA ALA A 178 -0.07 10.02 -2.33
C ALA A 178 1.00 9.14 -1.67
N GLN A 179 1.61 9.63 -0.59
CA GLN A 179 2.56 8.86 0.22
C GLN A 179 1.88 7.63 0.83
N LEU A 180 0.70 7.75 1.44
CA LEU A 180 -0.03 6.62 2.01
C LEU A 180 -0.31 5.53 0.98
N SER A 181 -0.82 5.93 -0.19
CA SER A 181 -1.09 5.00 -1.29
C SER A 181 0.19 4.29 -1.74
N GLY A 182 1.29 5.05 -1.85
CA GLY A 182 2.60 4.51 -2.20
C GLY A 182 3.14 3.56 -1.13
N MET A 183 2.92 3.88 0.15
CA MET A 183 3.35 3.07 1.30
C MET A 183 2.71 1.67 1.27
N VAL A 184 1.47 1.56 0.80
CA VAL A 184 0.78 0.28 0.64
C VAL A 184 1.31 -0.51 -0.57
N LEU A 185 1.64 0.14 -1.69
CA LEU A 185 2.16 -0.55 -2.89
C LEU A 185 3.65 -0.91 -2.80
N PHE A 186 4.43 -0.10 -2.12
CA PHE A 186 5.89 -0.19 -2.06
C PHE A 186 6.43 -1.55 -1.60
N PRO A 187 5.93 -2.16 -0.49
CA PRO A 187 6.36 -3.49 -0.06
C PRO A 187 6.13 -4.55 -1.14
N ALA A 188 4.99 -4.47 -1.85
CA ALA A 188 4.64 -5.43 -2.89
C ALA A 188 5.54 -5.29 -4.11
N ALA A 189 5.86 -4.06 -4.52
CA ALA A 189 6.80 -3.79 -5.61
C ALA A 189 8.20 -4.35 -5.32
N LEU A 190 8.70 -4.14 -4.09
CA LEU A 190 9.97 -4.72 -3.66
C LEU A 190 9.92 -6.25 -3.63
N ALA A 191 8.86 -6.85 -3.11
CA ALA A 191 8.79 -8.30 -2.94
C ALA A 191 8.70 -9.05 -4.27
N VAL A 192 7.84 -8.59 -5.19
CA VAL A 192 7.73 -9.20 -6.52
C VAL A 192 8.98 -8.89 -7.35
N GLY A 193 9.53 -7.68 -7.24
CA GLY A 193 10.79 -7.33 -7.92
C GLY A 193 11.96 -8.18 -7.43
N TYR A 194 12.04 -8.45 -6.14
CA TYR A 194 13.04 -9.35 -5.57
C TYR A 194 12.87 -10.77 -6.12
N GLU A 195 11.65 -11.31 -6.14
CA GLU A 195 11.38 -12.61 -6.76
C GLU A 195 11.82 -12.63 -8.23
N THR A 196 11.56 -11.56 -8.99
CA THR A 196 11.99 -11.45 -10.40
C THR A 196 13.51 -11.45 -10.52
N VAL A 197 14.22 -10.68 -9.71
CA VAL A 197 15.69 -10.67 -9.67
C VAL A 197 16.25 -12.07 -9.35
N ARG A 198 15.63 -12.79 -8.42
CA ARG A 198 16.12 -14.10 -7.97
C ARG A 198 15.77 -15.24 -8.92
N THR A 199 14.56 -15.23 -9.48
CA THR A 199 14.03 -16.37 -10.26
C THR A 199 14.07 -16.13 -11.77
N GLY A 200 14.16 -14.88 -12.23
CA GLY A 200 13.96 -14.51 -13.63
C GLY A 200 12.51 -14.65 -14.10
N GLN A 201 11.54 -14.74 -13.19
CA GLN A 201 10.12 -14.87 -13.52
C GLN A 201 9.35 -13.62 -13.07
N ARG A 202 8.06 -13.51 -13.43
CA ARG A 202 7.15 -12.44 -12.97
C ARG A 202 7.54 -11.01 -13.39
N PHE A 203 8.35 -10.87 -14.44
CA PHE A 203 8.76 -9.57 -14.99
C PHE A 203 7.59 -8.61 -15.20
N PHE A 204 6.49 -9.06 -15.81
CA PHE A 204 5.29 -8.24 -16.00
C PHE A 204 4.78 -7.64 -14.68
N TRP A 205 4.60 -8.48 -13.66
CA TRP A 205 4.08 -8.05 -12.35
C TRP A 205 5.07 -7.15 -11.60
N SER A 206 6.37 -7.44 -11.69
CA SER A 206 7.40 -6.58 -11.12
C SER A 206 7.38 -5.19 -11.75
N THR A 207 7.37 -5.11 -13.08
CA THR A 207 7.31 -3.84 -13.80
C THR A 207 6.02 -3.10 -13.50
N LEU A 208 4.87 -3.80 -13.51
CA LEU A 208 3.58 -3.19 -13.21
C LEU A 208 3.54 -2.58 -11.81
N LEU A 209 3.95 -3.33 -10.78
CA LEU A 209 3.93 -2.84 -9.40
C LEU A 209 4.95 -1.72 -9.17
N LEU A 210 6.12 -1.81 -9.80
CA LEU A 210 7.14 -0.75 -9.71
C LEU A 210 6.67 0.54 -10.40
N SER A 211 6.12 0.44 -11.61
CA SER A 211 5.52 1.57 -12.32
C SER A 211 4.34 2.15 -11.54
N ALA A 212 3.45 1.30 -11.00
CA ALA A 212 2.35 1.76 -10.17
C ALA A 212 2.84 2.50 -8.92
N THR A 213 3.90 2.01 -8.27
CA THR A 213 4.52 2.68 -7.12
C THR A 213 5.12 4.02 -7.53
N LEU A 214 5.86 4.11 -8.65
CA LEU A 214 6.40 5.37 -9.19
C LEU A 214 5.31 6.40 -9.50
N MET A 215 4.21 5.95 -10.12
CA MET A 215 3.07 6.80 -10.49
C MET A 215 2.14 7.14 -9.32
N THR A 216 2.34 6.51 -8.16
CA THR A 216 1.62 6.78 -6.91
C THR A 216 2.44 7.66 -5.99
N HIS A 217 3.73 7.36 -5.85
CA HIS A 217 4.68 8.12 -5.03
C HIS A 217 6.11 7.92 -5.54
N LEU A 218 6.66 8.94 -6.22
CA LEU A 218 7.94 8.87 -6.93
C LEU A 218 9.08 8.44 -6.00
N THR A 219 9.13 8.99 -4.79
CA THR A 219 10.19 8.69 -3.82
C THR A 219 10.23 7.20 -3.48
N PHE A 220 9.07 6.57 -3.25
CA PHE A 220 9.03 5.14 -2.95
C PHE A 220 9.35 4.29 -4.18
N GLY A 221 8.86 4.69 -5.35
CA GLY A 221 9.22 4.01 -6.59
C GLY A 221 10.73 4.08 -6.87
N TYR A 222 11.36 5.23 -6.60
CA TYR A 222 12.80 5.43 -6.73
C TYR A 222 13.59 4.58 -5.74
N ILE A 223 13.21 4.59 -4.46
CA ILE A 223 13.81 3.72 -3.43
C ILE A 223 13.68 2.25 -3.84
N ALA A 224 12.52 1.83 -4.33
CA ALA A 224 12.29 0.46 -4.79
C ALA A 224 13.20 0.11 -5.98
N PHE A 225 13.26 0.98 -6.99
CA PHE A 225 14.10 0.78 -8.16
C PHE A 225 15.58 0.64 -7.79
N LEU A 226 16.11 1.54 -6.95
CA LEU A 226 17.49 1.47 -6.49
C LEU A 226 17.76 0.20 -5.67
N THR A 227 16.85 -0.15 -4.75
CA THR A 227 16.97 -1.35 -3.92
C THR A 227 17.03 -2.61 -4.78
N LEU A 228 16.13 -2.72 -5.78
CA LEU A 228 16.13 -3.84 -6.72
C LEU A 228 17.38 -3.87 -7.60
N GLY A 229 17.86 -2.70 -8.04
CA GLY A 229 19.12 -2.57 -8.77
C GLY A 229 20.31 -3.10 -7.98
N VAL A 230 20.44 -2.71 -6.72
CA VAL A 230 21.47 -3.24 -5.81
C VAL A 230 21.31 -4.75 -5.63
N LEU A 231 20.10 -5.23 -5.38
CA LEU A 231 19.83 -6.67 -5.19
C LEU A 231 20.16 -7.51 -6.42
N ALA A 232 20.01 -6.94 -7.63
CA ALA A 232 20.37 -7.58 -8.90
C ALA A 232 21.88 -7.77 -9.08
N LEU A 233 22.70 -6.94 -8.43
CA LEU A 233 24.16 -7.08 -8.43
C LEU A 233 24.66 -8.14 -7.44
N ILE A 234 23.82 -8.60 -6.50
CA ILE A 234 24.22 -9.61 -5.49
C ILE A 234 24.05 -11.03 -6.07
N PRO A 235 25.13 -11.84 -6.13
CA PRO A 235 25.07 -13.20 -6.66
C PRO A 235 24.04 -14.07 -5.94
N LYS A 236 23.34 -14.92 -6.70
CA LYS A 236 22.33 -15.84 -6.14
C LYS A 236 22.91 -16.80 -5.10
N SER A 237 24.19 -17.17 -5.23
CA SER A 237 24.89 -18.07 -4.31
C SER A 237 25.13 -17.51 -2.91
N GLN A 238 24.97 -16.19 -2.71
CA GLN A 238 25.23 -15.54 -1.42
C GLN A 238 23.96 -15.27 -0.59
N ILE A 239 22.78 -15.59 -1.11
CA ILE A 239 21.50 -15.36 -0.43
C ILE A 239 20.67 -16.64 -0.50
N THR A 240 21.01 -17.60 0.36
CA THR A 240 20.23 -18.81 0.58
C THR A 240 19.33 -18.56 1.79
N PHE A 241 18.06 -18.26 1.56
CA PHE A 241 17.05 -18.55 2.57
C PHE A 241 16.63 -19.99 2.31
N ASP A 242 17.03 -20.91 3.18
CA ASP A 242 16.47 -22.25 3.16
C ASP A 242 14.95 -22.11 3.27
N LYS A 243 14.25 -22.38 2.17
CA LYS A 243 12.80 -22.52 2.18
C LYS A 243 12.50 -23.89 2.76
N SER A 244 12.73 -24.04 4.07
CA SER A 244 12.17 -25.11 4.85
C SER A 244 10.67 -24.84 4.93
N TYR A 245 9.91 -25.44 4.01
CA TYR A 245 8.46 -25.54 4.09
C TYR A 245 8.10 -26.70 5.01
#